data_AF-A0A7K4H6Q8-F1
#
_entry.id   AF-A0A7K4H6Q8-F1
#
_cell.length_a   1.000
_cell.length_b   1.000
_cell.length_c   1.000
_cell.angle_alpha   90.00
_cell.angle_beta   90.00
_cell.angle_gamma   90.00
#
_symmetry.space_group_name_H-M   'P 1'
#
loop_
_entity.id
_entity.type
_entity.pdbx_description
1 polymer ?
#
loop_
_entity_poly.entity_id
_entity_poly.type
_entity_poly.pdbx_seq_one_letter_code
_entity_poly.pdbx_strand_id
1 'polypeptide(L)'
;MPRAGRKAPDREPDPLDVYSAWDLRYAKTIYYGVILATVIVVLGVWGVIIGLLFAGGAWETFLELDLGFQIAIIAGAVTGHLFLLVLFYTLFRGGMVRLCQILFKDRLLASKWEDYYGLRMLIGVALLGLYITLISVVIGLLPSTFLNVMERIWDWQVRTFTEYSGLWIIWVGLLVFILVGIIFVGIMLWNKGVFWVLRHVKEIEEEIEIEENIKKDAIKNSDERTLRDIYKKETGQKAIHRGRETRGYKEWKQKLGIK
;
A
#
# COMPACT_ATOMS: atom_id res chain seq x y z
N MET A 1 34.98 40.55 6.27
CA MET A 1 34.21 40.01 5.12
C MET A 1 33.45 38.77 5.60
N PRO A 2 32.12 38.70 5.45
CA PRO A 2 31.36 37.49 5.77
C PRO A 2 31.79 36.38 4.81
N ARG A 3 32.11 35.18 5.33
CA ARG A 3 32.43 34.02 4.48
C ARG A 3 31.19 33.65 3.68
N ALA A 4 31.28 33.72 2.35
CA ALA A 4 30.27 33.16 1.47
C ALA A 4 30.09 31.68 1.82
N GLY A 5 28.86 31.29 2.18
CA GLY A 5 28.52 29.90 2.45
C GLY A 5 28.86 29.08 1.21
N ARG A 6 29.65 28.01 1.38
CA ARG A 6 29.96 27.09 0.29
C ARG A 6 28.63 26.55 -0.26
N LYS A 7 28.33 26.84 -1.52
CA LYS A 7 27.24 26.15 -2.24
C LYS A 7 27.58 24.66 -2.24
N ALA A 8 26.59 23.85 -1.88
CA ALA A 8 26.70 22.41 -2.02
C ALA A 8 27.00 22.08 -3.50
N PRO A 9 27.84 21.08 -3.78
CA PRO A 9 28.09 20.65 -5.16
C PRO A 9 26.76 20.26 -5.82
N ASP A 10 26.56 20.71 -7.06
CA ASP A 10 25.41 20.31 -7.87
C ASP A 10 25.48 18.80 -8.09
N ARG A 11 24.71 18.06 -7.30
CA ARG A 11 24.54 16.61 -7.43
C ARG A 11 23.38 16.36 -8.38
N GLU A 12 23.54 15.42 -9.31
CA GLU A 12 22.39 14.92 -10.07
C GLU A 12 21.31 14.44 -9.08
N PRO A 13 20.04 14.87 -9.25
CA PRO A 13 18.99 14.56 -8.29
C PRO A 13 18.83 13.04 -8.18
N ASP A 14 18.93 12.51 -6.96
CA ASP A 14 18.70 11.10 -6.72
C ASP A 14 17.20 10.83 -6.94
N PRO A 15 16.80 9.77 -7.68
CA PRO A 15 15.39 9.43 -7.81
C PRO A 15 14.67 9.23 -6.47
N LEU A 16 15.40 8.99 -5.37
CA LEU A 16 14.84 8.91 -4.02
C LEU A 16 14.54 10.27 -3.37
N ASP A 17 15.09 11.37 -3.88
CA ASP A 17 14.90 12.73 -3.33
C ASP A 17 13.46 13.25 -3.50
N VAL A 18 12.67 12.59 -4.36
CA VAL A 18 11.25 12.90 -4.59
C VAL A 18 10.37 12.51 -3.38
N TYR A 19 10.81 11.52 -2.59
CA TYR A 19 10.04 10.96 -1.47
C TYR A 19 10.33 11.67 -0.15
N SER A 20 9.36 11.66 0.78
CA SER A 20 9.60 12.25 2.11
C SER A 20 10.59 11.40 2.92
N ALA A 21 11.27 12.03 3.87
CA ALA A 21 12.19 11.33 4.77
C ALA A 21 11.48 10.21 5.57
N TRP A 22 10.18 10.37 5.86
CA TRP A 22 9.38 9.35 6.53
C TRP A 22 9.04 8.17 5.62
N ASP A 23 8.62 8.43 4.38
CA ASP A 23 8.34 7.39 3.39
C ASP A 23 9.59 6.54 3.12
N LEU A 24 10.74 7.21 3.00
CA LEU A 24 12.03 6.54 2.84
C LEU A 24 12.40 5.68 4.05
N ARG A 25 12.06 6.11 5.27
CA ARG A 25 12.28 5.30 6.49
C ARG A 25 11.41 4.05 6.48
N TYR A 26 10.12 4.17 6.16
CA TYR A 26 9.23 3.00 6.07
C TYR A 26 9.67 2.03 4.98
N ALA A 27 10.04 2.54 3.79
CA ALA A 27 10.60 1.73 2.71
C ALA A 27 11.87 0.99 3.15
N LYS A 28 12.80 1.68 3.84
CA LYS A 28 14.01 1.07 4.39
C LYS A 28 13.70 0.01 5.43
N THR A 29 12.74 0.23 6.33
CA THR A 29 12.35 -0.76 7.34
C THR A 29 11.83 -2.03 6.70
N ILE A 30 10.94 -1.91 5.71
CA ILE A 30 10.42 -3.08 4.97
C ILE A 30 11.56 -3.78 4.23
N TYR A 31 12.40 -3.01 3.54
CA TYR A 31 13.51 -3.54 2.76
C TYR A 31 14.54 -4.29 3.63
N TYR A 32 14.95 -3.71 4.75
CA TYR A 32 15.82 -4.38 5.72
C TYR A 32 15.13 -5.54 6.41
N GLY A 33 13.81 -5.46 6.63
CA GLY A 33 13.00 -6.58 7.11
C GLY A 33 13.04 -7.77 6.17
N VAL A 34 12.89 -7.54 4.85
CA VAL A 34 13.04 -8.59 3.82
C VAL A 34 14.45 -9.15 3.82
N ILE A 35 15.49 -8.31 3.88
CA ILE A 35 16.88 -8.76 3.97
C ILE A 35 17.08 -9.68 5.18
N LEU A 36 16.66 -9.22 6.36
CA LEU A 36 16.80 -9.96 7.60
C LEU A 36 16.07 -11.30 7.54
N ALA A 37 14.80 -11.30 7.11
CA ALA A 37 14.01 -12.52 6.93
C ALA A 37 14.73 -13.51 6.01
N THR A 38 15.33 -12.99 4.93
CA THR A 38 16.03 -13.84 3.98
C THR A 38 17.32 -14.43 4.53
N VAL A 39 18.12 -13.63 5.24
CA VAL A 39 19.33 -14.12 5.91
C VAL A 39 18.96 -15.23 6.90
N ILE A 40 17.90 -15.04 7.69
CA ILE A 40 17.41 -16.05 8.63
C ILE A 40 17.01 -17.34 7.88
N VAL A 41 16.25 -17.24 6.79
CA VAL A 41 15.87 -18.42 5.99
C VAL A 41 17.10 -19.14 5.43
N VAL A 42 18.06 -18.41 4.86
CA VAL A 42 19.30 -19.00 4.30
C VAL A 42 20.12 -19.70 5.40
N LEU A 43 20.26 -19.08 6.57
CA LEU A 43 20.92 -19.70 7.71
C LEU A 43 20.18 -20.97 8.18
N GLY A 44 18.85 -20.95 8.17
CA GLY A 44 18.04 -22.11 8.50
C GLY A 44 18.21 -23.25 7.51
N VAL A 45 18.27 -22.96 6.21
CA VAL A 45 18.55 -23.96 5.15
C VAL A 45 19.91 -24.62 5.40
N TRP A 46 20.94 -23.83 5.70
CA TRP A 46 22.25 -24.38 6.07
C TRP A 46 22.18 -25.22 7.36
N GLY A 47 21.42 -24.78 8.37
CA GLY A 47 21.20 -25.55 9.59
C GLY A 47 20.56 -26.91 9.33
N VAL A 48 19.59 -26.98 8.42
CA VAL A 48 18.98 -28.26 7.99
C VAL A 48 19.99 -29.14 7.26
N ILE A 49 20.75 -28.58 6.32
CA ILE A 49 21.77 -29.33 5.57
C ILE A 49 22.84 -29.91 6.51
N ILE A 50 23.34 -29.10 7.45
CA ILE A 50 24.34 -29.53 8.45
C ILE A 50 23.74 -30.62 9.35
N GLY A 51 22.50 -30.44 9.80
CA GLY A 51 21.79 -31.45 10.60
C GLY A 51 21.67 -32.78 9.87
N LEU A 52 21.27 -32.75 8.59
CA LEU A 52 21.18 -33.96 7.75
C LEU A 52 22.55 -34.63 7.54
N LEU A 53 23.60 -33.85 7.29
CA LEU A 53 24.95 -34.37 7.07
C LEU A 53 25.48 -35.06 8.33
N PHE A 54 25.50 -34.39 9.47
CA PHE A 54 26.18 -34.90 10.66
C PHE A 54 25.31 -35.76 11.57
N ALA A 55 24.05 -35.39 11.80
CA ALA A 55 23.16 -36.15 12.69
C ALA A 55 22.39 -37.25 11.96
N GLY A 56 22.14 -37.08 10.66
CA GLY A 56 21.44 -38.08 9.84
C GLY A 56 22.32 -39.21 9.30
N GLY A 57 23.63 -39.21 9.60
CA GLY A 57 24.59 -40.20 9.07
C GLY A 57 24.92 -40.02 7.58
N ALA A 58 24.34 -39.03 6.90
CA ALA A 58 24.58 -38.80 5.48
C ALA A 58 26.03 -38.40 5.16
N TRP A 59 26.79 -37.95 6.16
CA TRP A 59 28.23 -37.73 6.04
C TRP A 59 29.01 -39.01 5.75
N GLU A 60 28.64 -40.13 6.38
CA GLU A 60 29.28 -41.43 6.13
C GLU A 60 28.98 -41.89 4.71
N THR A 61 27.71 -41.82 4.29
CA THR A 61 27.30 -42.10 2.92
C THR A 61 27.99 -41.18 1.91
N PHE A 62 28.22 -39.91 2.25
CA PHE A 62 28.94 -38.97 1.41
C PHE A 62 30.41 -39.38 1.21
N LEU A 63 31.08 -39.84 2.28
CA LEU A 63 32.46 -40.30 2.22
C LEU A 63 32.61 -41.62 1.43
N GLU A 64 31.57 -42.44 1.37
CA GLU A 64 31.51 -43.66 0.57
C GLU A 64 31.32 -43.41 -0.93
N LEU A 65 30.87 -42.22 -1.33
CA LEU A 65 30.72 -41.86 -2.74
C LEU A 65 32.08 -41.74 -3.43
N ASP A 66 32.11 -42.01 -4.75
CA ASP A 66 33.30 -41.78 -5.57
C ASP A 66 33.74 -40.31 -5.51
N LEU A 67 35.06 -40.07 -5.59
CA LEU A 67 35.67 -38.74 -5.50
C LEU A 67 35.03 -37.74 -6.47
N GLY A 68 34.64 -38.19 -7.67
CA GLY A 68 33.95 -37.35 -8.65
C GLY A 68 32.60 -36.81 -8.14
N PHE A 69 31.80 -37.65 -7.49
CA PHE A 69 30.52 -37.26 -6.90
C PHE A 69 30.70 -36.33 -5.70
N GLN A 70 31.69 -36.59 -4.85
CA GLN A 70 31.99 -35.72 -3.71
C GLN A 70 32.34 -34.29 -4.17
N ILE A 71 33.24 -34.18 -5.16
CA ILE A 71 33.62 -32.89 -5.76
C ILE A 71 32.41 -32.20 -6.40
N ALA A 72 31.57 -32.95 -7.13
CA ALA A 72 30.39 -32.40 -7.78
C ALA A 72 29.38 -31.81 -6.76
N ILE A 73 29.15 -32.49 -5.63
CA ILE A 73 28.27 -32.01 -4.56
C ILE A 73 28.82 -30.72 -3.94
N ILE A 74 30.11 -30.68 -3.60
CA ILE A 74 30.75 -29.48 -3.01
C ILE A 74 30.71 -28.32 -4.00
N ALA A 75 31.12 -28.55 -5.25
CA ALA A 75 31.09 -27.54 -6.30
C ALA A 75 29.66 -27.04 -6.56
N GLY A 76 28.67 -27.92 -6.54
CA GLY A 76 27.25 -27.58 -6.64
C GLY A 76 26.78 -26.70 -5.48
N ALA A 77 27.14 -27.03 -4.24
CA ALA A 77 26.81 -26.24 -3.06
C ALA A 77 27.45 -24.84 -3.11
N VAL A 78 28.73 -24.74 -3.47
CA VAL A 78 29.44 -23.46 -3.64
C VAL A 78 28.80 -22.62 -4.76
N THR A 79 28.52 -23.25 -5.91
CA THR A 79 27.91 -22.57 -7.06
C THR A 79 26.51 -22.07 -6.72
N GLY A 80 25.68 -22.91 -6.07
CA GLY A 80 24.36 -22.52 -5.60
C GLY A 80 24.39 -21.35 -4.63
N HIS A 81 25.36 -21.34 -3.71
CA HIS A 81 25.53 -20.22 -2.77
C HIS A 81 25.96 -18.93 -3.45
N LEU A 82 26.93 -18.99 -4.38
CA LEU A 82 27.33 -17.83 -5.18
C LEU A 82 26.19 -17.30 -6.05
N PHE A 83 25.40 -18.20 -6.65
CA PHE A 83 24.24 -17.83 -7.43
C PHE A 83 23.20 -17.09 -6.56
N LEU A 84 22.94 -17.57 -5.34
CA LEU A 84 22.08 -16.87 -4.38
C LEU A 84 22.61 -15.46 -4.07
N LEU A 85 23.91 -15.30 -3.83
CA LEU A 85 24.51 -13.98 -3.57
C LEU A 85 24.34 -13.01 -4.76
N VAL A 86 24.54 -13.49 -5.98
CA VAL A 86 24.32 -12.68 -7.20
C VAL A 86 22.84 -12.33 -7.37
N LEU A 87 21.93 -13.28 -7.12
CA LEU A 87 20.50 -13.02 -7.16
C LEU A 87 20.10 -11.97 -6.11
N PHE A 88 20.61 -12.07 -4.88
CA PHE A 88 20.42 -11.04 -3.86
C PHE A 88 20.93 -9.67 -4.33
N TYR A 89 22.17 -9.61 -4.80
CA TYR A 89 22.78 -8.36 -5.24
C TYR A 89 21.97 -7.69 -6.37
N THR A 90 21.54 -8.46 -7.37
CA THR A 90 20.75 -7.94 -8.50
C THR A 90 19.35 -7.48 -8.06
N LEU A 91 18.71 -8.20 -7.15
CA LEU A 91 17.41 -7.85 -6.58
C LEU A 91 17.49 -6.58 -5.72
N PHE A 92 18.64 -6.36 -5.06
CA PHE A 92 18.90 -5.19 -4.22
C PHE A 92 19.29 -3.92 -4.97
N ARG A 93 20.06 -4.00 -6.06
CA ARG A 93 20.61 -2.81 -6.76
C ARG A 93 19.54 -1.84 -7.29
N GLY A 94 18.32 -2.30 -7.55
CA GLY A 94 17.16 -1.46 -7.92
C GLY A 94 15.96 -1.61 -6.99
N GLY A 95 16.08 -2.38 -5.92
CA GLY A 95 14.96 -2.79 -5.07
C GLY A 95 14.31 -1.62 -4.34
N MET A 96 15.10 -0.74 -3.73
CA MET A 96 14.55 0.38 -2.96
C MET A 96 13.75 1.38 -3.80
N VAL A 97 14.25 1.75 -4.99
CA VAL A 97 13.54 2.70 -5.87
C VAL A 97 12.21 2.10 -6.33
N ARG A 98 12.21 0.83 -6.78
CA ARG A 98 10.98 0.12 -7.14
C ARG A 98 10.02 -0.03 -5.97
N LEU A 99 10.54 -0.32 -4.77
CA LEU A 99 9.75 -0.47 -3.57
C LEU A 99 9.08 0.86 -3.16
N CYS A 100 9.80 1.98 -3.25
CA CYS A 100 9.23 3.31 -3.07
C CYS A 100 8.15 3.63 -4.13
N GLN A 101 8.40 3.33 -5.40
CA GLN A 101 7.41 3.52 -6.49
C GLN A 101 6.14 2.67 -6.31
N ILE A 102 6.28 1.44 -5.78
CA ILE A 102 5.13 0.56 -5.55
C ILE A 102 4.34 1.01 -4.32
N LEU A 103 5.02 1.41 -3.23
CA LEU A 103 4.40 1.78 -1.95
C LEU A 103 3.82 3.19 -1.94
N PHE A 104 4.49 4.13 -2.62
CA PHE A 104 4.17 5.55 -2.58
C PHE A 104 3.92 6.05 -4.01
N LYS A 105 2.73 6.62 -4.22
CA LYS A 105 2.35 7.22 -5.49
C LYS A 105 2.96 8.62 -5.63
N ASP A 106 3.08 9.11 -6.86
CA ASP A 106 3.68 10.41 -7.19
C ASP A 106 3.13 11.56 -6.33
N ARG A 107 4.04 12.22 -5.62
CA ARG A 107 3.77 13.29 -4.66
C ARG A 107 3.04 14.49 -5.28
N LEU A 108 3.24 14.74 -6.58
CA LEU A 108 2.53 15.77 -7.35
C LEU A 108 1.02 15.53 -7.40
N LEU A 109 0.59 14.26 -7.40
CA LEU A 109 -0.83 13.96 -7.30
C LEU A 109 -1.30 14.24 -5.87
N ALA A 110 -0.54 13.83 -4.86
CA ALA A 110 -0.93 13.94 -3.45
C ALA A 110 -1.08 15.39 -2.96
N SER A 111 -0.29 16.33 -3.47
CA SER A 111 -0.39 17.75 -3.06
C SER A 111 -1.70 18.41 -3.49
N LYS A 112 -2.39 17.92 -4.54
CA LYS A 112 -3.73 18.41 -4.94
C LYS A 112 -4.82 18.03 -3.90
N TRP A 113 -4.49 17.14 -2.96
CA TRP A 113 -5.44 16.50 -2.03
C TRP A 113 -5.02 16.63 -0.56
N GLU A 114 -3.95 17.38 -0.27
CA GLU A 114 -3.37 17.49 1.08
C GLU A 114 -4.30 18.15 2.11
N ASP A 115 -5.19 19.07 1.66
CA ASP A 115 -6.08 19.84 2.54
C ASP A 115 -7.19 19.00 3.22
N TYR A 116 -7.39 17.74 2.82
CA TYR A 116 -8.46 16.88 3.31
C TYR A 116 -7.97 15.81 4.31
N TYR A 117 -7.09 16.18 5.24
CA TYR A 117 -6.54 15.23 6.22
C TYR A 117 -7.64 14.49 7.01
N GLY A 118 -8.69 15.21 7.45
CA GLY A 118 -9.81 14.62 8.20
C GLY A 118 -10.60 13.58 7.40
N LEU A 119 -10.96 13.90 6.15
CA LEU A 119 -11.66 12.98 5.25
C LEU A 119 -10.79 11.76 4.90
N ARG A 120 -9.50 11.98 4.66
CA ARG A 120 -8.53 10.91 4.40
C ARG A 120 -8.45 9.91 5.55
N MET A 121 -8.40 10.40 6.79
CA MET A 121 -8.39 9.55 7.98
C MET A 121 -9.70 8.80 8.15
N LEU A 122 -10.84 9.45 7.92
CA LEU A 122 -12.16 8.82 8.04
C LEU A 122 -12.35 7.70 7.00
N ILE A 123 -11.97 7.96 5.74
CA ILE A 123 -11.94 6.94 4.68
C ILE A 123 -10.99 5.81 5.05
N GLY A 124 -9.80 6.14 5.59
CA GLY A 124 -8.82 5.16 6.02
C GLY A 124 -9.35 4.22 7.11
N VAL A 125 -10.00 4.77 8.15
CA VAL A 125 -10.63 3.97 9.22
C VAL A 125 -11.78 3.11 8.67
N ALA A 126 -12.61 3.66 7.77
CA ALA A 126 -13.69 2.91 7.13
C ALA A 126 -13.17 1.74 6.29
N LEU A 127 -12.12 1.96 5.48
CA LEU A 127 -11.49 0.91 4.68
C LEU A 127 -10.86 -0.17 5.57
N LEU A 128 -10.21 0.23 6.66
CA LEU A 128 -9.62 -0.72 7.63
C LEU A 128 -10.71 -1.60 8.25
N GLY A 129 -11.83 -1.01 8.68
CA GLY A 129 -12.99 -1.75 9.18
C GLY A 129 -13.58 -2.72 8.14
N LEU A 130 -13.68 -2.28 6.89
CA LEU A 130 -14.12 -3.13 5.78
C LEU A 130 -13.15 -4.32 5.57
N TYR A 131 -11.83 -4.08 5.60
CA TYR A 131 -10.85 -5.16 5.46
C TYR A 131 -10.92 -6.17 6.59
N ILE A 132 -11.00 -5.73 7.85
CA ILE A 132 -11.15 -6.65 9.00
C ILE A 132 -12.43 -7.48 8.85
N THR A 133 -13.53 -6.86 8.42
CA THR A 133 -14.80 -7.55 8.20
C THR A 133 -14.65 -8.60 7.11
N LEU A 134 -14.05 -8.26 5.97
CA LEU A 134 -13.81 -9.19 4.86
C LEU A 134 -12.92 -10.36 5.30
N ILE A 135 -11.83 -10.09 6.00
CA ILE A 135 -10.93 -11.14 6.52
C ILE A 135 -11.69 -12.06 7.49
N SER A 136 -12.47 -11.50 8.41
CA SER A 136 -13.27 -12.28 9.37
C SER A 136 -14.32 -13.15 8.69
N VAL A 137 -14.99 -12.62 7.66
CA VAL A 137 -15.94 -13.38 6.84
C VAL A 137 -15.23 -14.51 6.10
N VAL A 138 -14.08 -14.24 5.49
CA VAL A 138 -13.27 -15.27 4.82
C VAL A 138 -12.90 -16.37 5.81
N ILE A 139 -12.39 -16.02 7.00
CA ILE A 139 -12.04 -17.00 8.05
C ILE A 139 -13.27 -17.78 8.50
N GLY A 140 -14.42 -17.12 8.69
CA GLY A 140 -15.67 -17.77 9.10
C GLY A 140 -16.29 -18.69 8.04
N LEU A 141 -15.99 -18.46 6.75
CA LEU A 141 -16.42 -19.31 5.64
C LEU A 141 -15.46 -20.47 5.36
N LEU A 142 -14.27 -20.49 5.98
CA LEU A 142 -13.36 -21.62 5.83
C LEU A 142 -13.97 -22.86 6.51
N PRO A 143 -14.03 -24.02 5.82
CA PRO A 143 -14.56 -25.23 6.41
C PRO A 143 -13.68 -25.69 7.59
N SER A 144 -14.30 -26.31 8.59
CA SER A 144 -13.61 -26.81 9.79
C SER A 144 -12.48 -27.79 9.45
N THR A 145 -12.59 -28.51 8.33
CA THR A 145 -11.52 -29.36 7.79
C THR A 145 -10.24 -28.58 7.51
N PHE A 146 -10.33 -27.35 7.00
CA PHE A 146 -9.17 -26.50 6.74
C PHE A 146 -8.48 -26.08 8.04
N LEU A 147 -9.25 -25.64 9.04
CA LEU A 147 -8.71 -25.25 10.34
C LEU A 147 -8.04 -26.43 11.05
N ASN A 148 -8.66 -27.61 11.01
CA ASN A 148 -8.08 -28.84 11.57
C ASN A 148 -6.78 -29.25 10.85
N VAL A 149 -6.68 -29.03 9.54
CA VAL A 149 -5.43 -29.28 8.80
C VAL A 149 -4.34 -28.30 9.23
N MET A 150 -4.66 -27.01 9.39
CA MET A 150 -3.71 -26.01 9.88
C MET A 150 -3.24 -26.34 11.31
N GLU A 151 -4.14 -26.75 12.19
CA GLU A 151 -3.82 -27.21 13.55
C GLU A 151 -2.89 -28.42 13.53
N ARG A 152 -3.17 -29.43 12.70
CA ARG A 152 -2.30 -30.61 12.56
C ARG A 152 -0.92 -30.27 12.01
N ILE A 153 -0.85 -29.38 11.02
CA ILE A 153 0.43 -28.90 10.48
C ILE A 153 1.22 -28.19 11.57
N TRP A 154 0.55 -27.36 12.38
CA TRP A 154 1.15 -26.67 13.52
C TRP A 154 1.69 -27.65 14.56
N ASP A 155 0.88 -28.61 14.99
CA ASP A 155 1.26 -29.62 15.98
C ASP A 155 2.40 -30.51 15.50
N TRP A 156 2.36 -30.93 14.23
CA TRP A 156 3.45 -31.68 13.60
C TRP A 156 4.73 -30.85 13.64
N GLN A 157 4.66 -29.58 13.24
CA GLN A 157 5.80 -28.67 13.29
C GLN A 157 6.37 -28.53 14.71
N VAL A 158 5.50 -28.32 15.70
CA VAL A 158 5.91 -28.14 17.10
C VAL A 158 6.65 -29.36 17.63
N ARG A 159 6.22 -30.57 17.24
CA ARG A 159 6.89 -31.82 17.62
C ARG A 159 8.24 -32.00 16.91
N THR A 160 8.31 -31.64 15.62
CA THR A 160 9.55 -31.73 14.84
C THR A 160 10.60 -30.69 15.28
N PHE A 161 10.21 -29.62 15.98
CA PHE A 161 11.14 -28.61 16.52
C PHE A 161 12.21 -29.17 17.45
N THR A 162 11.90 -30.24 18.20
CA THR A 162 12.86 -30.87 19.11
C THR A 162 13.96 -31.66 18.39
N GLU A 163 13.69 -32.12 17.17
CA GLU A 163 14.60 -33.01 16.42
C GLU A 163 15.47 -32.25 15.42
N TYR A 164 14.98 -31.15 14.84
CA TYR A 164 15.68 -30.41 13.79
C TYR A 164 15.70 -28.90 14.06
N SER A 165 16.73 -28.44 14.76
CA SER A 165 16.93 -27.01 15.07
C SER A 165 17.00 -26.11 13.82
N GLY A 166 17.47 -26.64 12.69
CA GLY A 166 17.50 -25.92 11.40
C GLY A 166 16.10 -25.54 10.87
N LEU A 167 15.09 -26.42 11.06
CA LEU A 167 13.72 -26.14 10.61
C LEU A 167 13.09 -24.98 11.40
N TRP A 168 13.45 -24.84 12.68
CA TRP A 168 12.99 -23.73 13.50
C TRP A 168 13.49 -22.38 12.97
N ILE A 169 14.77 -22.30 12.58
CA ILE A 169 15.35 -21.07 12.03
C ILE A 169 14.65 -20.71 10.70
N ILE A 170 14.40 -21.68 9.82
CA ILE A 170 13.65 -21.44 8.57
C ILE A 170 12.27 -20.90 8.88
N TRP A 171 11.56 -21.50 9.85
CA TRP A 171 10.21 -21.12 10.19
C TRP A 171 10.12 -19.71 10.78
N VAL A 172 11.04 -19.35 11.67
CA VAL A 172 11.17 -17.96 12.18
C VAL A 172 11.42 -17.00 11.03
N GLY A 173 12.33 -17.34 10.10
CA GLY A 173 12.58 -16.51 8.91
C GLY A 173 11.33 -16.34 8.05
N LEU A 174 10.55 -17.40 7.85
CA LEU A 174 9.30 -17.38 7.10
C LEU A 174 8.22 -16.54 7.79
N LEU A 175 8.11 -16.62 9.11
CA LEU A 175 7.21 -15.76 9.89
C LEU A 175 7.58 -14.28 9.77
N VAL A 176 8.87 -13.94 9.87
CA VAL A 176 9.33 -12.56 9.68
C VAL A 176 8.98 -12.10 8.25
N PHE A 177 9.14 -12.97 7.25
CA PHE A 177 8.71 -12.69 5.87
C PHE A 177 7.21 -12.40 5.77
N ILE A 178 6.37 -13.23 6.37
CA ILE A 178 4.91 -13.04 6.38
C ILE A 178 4.57 -11.72 7.07
N LEU A 179 5.16 -11.43 8.23
CA LEU A 179 4.91 -10.21 8.98
C LEU A 179 5.30 -8.96 8.18
N VAL A 180 6.49 -8.95 7.58
CA VAL A 180 6.93 -7.86 6.70
C VAL A 180 6.02 -7.73 5.49
N GLY A 181 5.58 -8.86 4.91
CA GLY A 181 4.61 -8.90 3.80
C GLY A 181 3.25 -8.29 4.18
N ILE A 182 2.71 -8.60 5.36
CA ILE A 182 1.46 -8.02 5.86
C ILE A 182 1.61 -6.51 6.04
N ILE A 183 2.71 -6.05 6.64
CA ILE A 183 2.99 -4.61 6.82
C ILE A 183 3.08 -3.92 5.45
N PHE A 184 3.80 -4.53 4.50
CA PHE A 184 3.92 -4.03 3.14
C PHE A 184 2.56 -3.90 2.44
N VAL A 185 1.75 -4.96 2.48
CA VAL A 185 0.40 -4.97 1.88
C VAL A 185 -0.49 -3.94 2.57
N GLY A 186 -0.45 -3.84 3.90
CA GLY A 186 -1.22 -2.86 4.67
C GLY A 186 -0.91 -1.42 4.25
N ILE A 187 0.38 -1.07 4.13
CA ILE A 187 0.80 0.25 3.66
C ILE A 187 0.39 0.47 2.21
N MET A 188 0.54 -0.54 1.34
CA MET A 188 0.13 -0.45 -0.06
C MET A 188 -1.38 -0.21 -0.18
N LEU A 189 -2.20 -0.96 0.56
CA LEU A 189 -3.66 -0.82 0.57
C LEU A 189 -4.08 0.53 1.16
N TRP A 190 -3.40 1.01 2.20
CA TRP A 190 -3.65 2.33 2.77
C TRP A 190 -3.35 3.44 1.76
N ASN A 191 -2.14 3.44 1.18
CA ASN A 191 -1.71 4.48 0.26
C ASN A 191 -2.41 4.42 -1.11
N LYS A 192 -2.83 3.26 -1.59
CA LYS A 192 -3.55 3.18 -2.88
C LYS A 192 -5.05 3.23 -2.69
N GLY A 193 -5.58 2.53 -1.69
CA GLY A 193 -7.01 2.43 -1.42
C GLY A 193 -7.61 3.76 -0.98
N VAL A 194 -7.00 4.44 0.00
CA VAL A 194 -7.52 5.74 0.47
C VAL A 194 -7.52 6.78 -0.66
N PHE A 195 -6.46 6.83 -1.46
CA PHE A 195 -6.38 7.74 -2.59
C PHE A 195 -7.34 7.39 -3.73
N TRP A 196 -7.57 6.10 -3.99
CA TRP A 196 -8.54 5.66 -4.98
C TRP A 196 -9.95 6.13 -4.60
N VAL A 197 -10.34 6.00 -3.34
CA VAL A 197 -11.63 6.49 -2.84
C VAL A 197 -11.70 8.01 -2.89
N LEU A 198 -10.67 8.73 -2.41
CA LEU A 198 -10.64 10.20 -2.44
C LEU A 198 -10.81 10.76 -3.85
N ARG A 199 -10.20 10.12 -4.85
CA ARG A 199 -10.35 10.51 -6.25
C ARG A 199 -11.80 10.43 -6.70
N HIS A 200 -12.50 9.33 -6.38
CA HIS A 200 -13.90 9.16 -6.76
C HIS A 200 -14.81 10.16 -6.03
N VAL A 201 -14.57 10.41 -4.74
CA VAL A 201 -15.38 11.35 -3.96
C VAL A 201 -15.31 12.76 -4.55
N LYS A 202 -14.14 13.22 -4.99
CA LYS A 202 -14.05 14.54 -5.60
C LYS A 202 -14.48 14.58 -7.06
N GLU A 203 -14.28 13.53 -7.84
CA GLU A 203 -14.90 13.47 -9.17
C GLU A 203 -16.42 13.69 -9.05
N ILE A 204 -17.06 13.14 -8.00
CA ILE A 204 -18.47 13.41 -7.68
C ILE A 204 -18.71 14.86 -7.23
N GLU A 205 -17.87 15.42 -6.36
CA GLU A 205 -18.02 16.81 -5.88
C GLU A 205 -17.86 17.83 -7.03
N GLU A 206 -16.85 17.65 -7.90
CA GLU A 206 -16.62 18.48 -9.08
C GLU A 206 -17.81 18.36 -10.07
N GLU A 207 -18.37 17.17 -10.28
CA GLU A 207 -19.57 16.99 -11.09
C GLU A 207 -20.80 17.73 -10.52
N ILE A 208 -21.00 17.69 -9.20
CA ILE A 208 -22.09 18.41 -8.53
C ILE A 208 -21.91 19.93 -8.68
N GLU A 209 -20.70 20.45 -8.50
CA GLU A 209 -20.41 21.88 -8.69
C GLU A 209 -20.64 22.31 -10.15
N ILE A 210 -20.23 21.49 -11.13
CA ILE A 210 -20.47 21.75 -12.55
C ILE A 210 -21.97 21.76 -12.85
N GLU A 211 -22.74 20.79 -12.35
CA GLU A 211 -24.20 20.79 -12.50
C GLU A 211 -24.87 22.01 -11.87
N GLU A 212 -24.41 22.43 -10.69
CA GLU A 212 -24.95 23.61 -10.01
C GLU A 212 -24.64 24.89 -10.79
N ASN A 213 -23.43 24.99 -11.35
CA ASN A 213 -23.05 26.12 -12.20
C ASN A 213 -23.83 26.12 -13.52
N ILE A 214 -24.06 24.95 -14.14
CA ILE A 214 -24.92 24.83 -15.33
C ILE A 214 -26.36 25.23 -15.00
N LYS A 215 -26.90 24.84 -13.83
CA LYS A 215 -28.22 25.30 -13.38
C LYS A 215 -28.26 26.81 -13.20
N LYS A 216 -27.25 27.40 -12.55
CA LYS A 216 -27.15 28.86 -12.37
C LYS A 216 -27.07 29.59 -13.71
N ASP A 217 -26.27 29.09 -14.65
CA ASP A 217 -26.14 29.67 -16.00
C ASP A 217 -27.41 29.48 -16.84
N ALA A 218 -28.09 28.34 -16.73
CA ALA A 218 -29.37 28.13 -17.39
C ALA A 218 -30.45 29.07 -16.85
N ILE A 219 -30.51 29.26 -15.52
CA ILE A 219 -31.43 30.20 -14.87
C ILE A 219 -31.10 31.64 -15.30
N LYS A 220 -29.82 32.01 -15.37
CA LYS A 220 -29.38 33.36 -15.79
C LYS A 220 -29.73 33.70 -17.24
N ASN A 221 -29.73 32.69 -18.12
CA ASN A 221 -30.09 32.84 -19.54
C ASN A 221 -31.57 32.54 -19.84
N SER A 222 -32.39 32.30 -18.81
CA SER A 222 -33.81 31.99 -18.97
C SER A 222 -34.66 33.24 -19.21
N ASP A 223 -35.73 33.09 -19.99
CA ASP A 223 -36.73 34.14 -20.16
C ASP A 223 -37.39 34.53 -18.81
N GLU A 224 -37.79 35.80 -18.71
CA GLU A 224 -38.43 36.43 -17.56
C GLU A 224 -39.68 35.66 -17.07
N ARG A 225 -40.38 34.96 -17.96
CA ARG A 225 -41.53 34.11 -17.62
C ARG A 225 -41.09 32.84 -16.90
N THR A 226 -40.04 32.19 -17.38
CA THR A 226 -39.45 30.97 -16.82
C THR A 226 -38.83 31.25 -15.45
N LEU A 227 -38.19 32.40 -15.28
CA LEU A 227 -37.67 32.86 -13.97
C LEU A 227 -38.77 33.00 -12.91
N ARG A 228 -39.97 33.45 -13.30
CA ARG A 228 -41.12 33.59 -12.37
C ARG A 228 -41.67 32.24 -11.96
N ASP A 229 -41.70 31.28 -12.88
CA ASP A 229 -42.16 29.92 -12.61
C ASP A 229 -41.16 29.17 -11.71
N ILE A 230 -39.85 29.35 -11.94
CA ILE A 230 -38.79 28.80 -11.09
C ILE A 230 -38.87 29.40 -9.67
N TYR A 231 -38.95 30.73 -9.54
CA TYR A 231 -39.09 31.38 -8.23
C TYR A 231 -40.34 30.90 -7.47
N LYS A 232 -41.48 30.78 -8.16
CA LYS A 232 -42.72 30.29 -7.57
C LYS A 232 -42.61 28.83 -7.13
N LYS A 233 -41.86 28.00 -7.88
CA LYS A 233 -41.61 26.60 -7.54
C LYS A 233 -40.68 26.45 -6.33
N GLU A 234 -39.66 27.30 -6.22
CA GLU A 234 -38.69 27.27 -5.11
C GLU A 234 -39.22 27.87 -3.81
N THR A 235 -39.92 29.01 -3.89
CA THR A 235 -40.32 29.79 -2.71
C THR A 235 -41.80 29.64 -2.34
N GLY A 236 -42.62 29.06 -3.24
CA GLY A 236 -44.08 29.01 -3.10
C GLY A 236 -44.77 30.36 -3.24
N GLN A 237 -44.01 31.46 -3.45
CA GLN A 237 -44.53 32.82 -3.51
C GLN A 237 -44.66 33.32 -4.94
N LYS A 238 -45.60 34.25 -5.18
CA LYS A 238 -45.75 34.89 -6.49
C LYS A 238 -44.64 35.93 -6.70
N ALA A 239 -43.94 35.85 -7.84
CA ALA A 239 -42.92 36.82 -8.24
C ALA A 239 -43.50 38.24 -8.46
N ILE A 240 -44.77 38.32 -8.87
CA ILE A 240 -45.49 39.57 -9.10
C ILE A 240 -46.72 39.64 -8.20
N HIS A 241 -46.88 40.77 -7.52
CA HIS A 241 -48.06 41.11 -6.76
C HIS A 241 -48.58 42.48 -7.21
N ARG A 242 -49.84 42.55 -7.67
CA ARG A 242 -50.48 43.78 -8.19
C ARG A 242 -49.66 44.48 -9.29
N GLY A 243 -49.12 43.71 -10.24
CA GLY A 243 -48.35 44.23 -11.38
C GLY A 243 -46.96 44.76 -11.06
N ARG A 244 -46.51 44.70 -9.79
CA ARG A 244 -45.14 45.03 -9.38
C ARG A 244 -44.40 43.78 -8.92
N GLU A 245 -43.11 43.71 -9.22
CA GLU A 245 -42.23 42.67 -8.68
C GLU A 245 -42.19 42.74 -7.16
N THR A 246 -42.27 41.59 -6.50
CA THR A 246 -42.15 41.50 -5.04
C THR A 246 -40.70 41.74 -4.61
N ARG A 247 -40.52 42.28 -3.40
CA ARG A 247 -39.17 42.53 -2.85
C ARG A 247 -38.37 41.24 -2.75
N GLY A 248 -39.03 40.12 -2.38
CA GLY A 248 -38.41 38.80 -2.34
C GLY A 248 -37.91 38.31 -3.70
N TYR A 249 -38.65 38.60 -4.78
CA TYR A 249 -38.22 38.24 -6.13
C TYR A 249 -37.01 39.06 -6.61
N LYS A 250 -36.97 40.35 -6.25
CA LYS A 250 -35.81 41.22 -6.54
C LYS A 250 -34.55 40.77 -5.78
N GLU A 251 -34.69 40.50 -4.48
CA GLU A 251 -33.59 39.99 -3.65
C GLU A 251 -33.09 38.62 -4.15
N TRP A 252 -33.99 37.76 -4.63
CA TRP A 252 -33.66 36.47 -5.24
C TRP A 252 -32.92 36.61 -6.57
N LYS A 253 -33.37 37.47 -7.50
CA LYS A 253 -32.64 37.78 -8.75
C LYS A 253 -31.23 38.32 -8.47
N GLN A 254 -31.12 39.21 -7.48
CA GLN A 254 -29.86 39.84 -7.11
C GLN A 254 -28.87 38.84 -6.51
N LYS A 255 -29.33 37.87 -5.72
CA LYS A 255 -28.51 36.75 -5.22
C LYS A 255 -28.00 35.84 -6.34
N LEU A 256 -28.73 35.72 -7.44
CA LEU A 256 -28.34 34.96 -8.62
C LEU A 256 -27.49 35.78 -9.62
N GLY A 257 -27.22 37.06 -9.35
CA GLY A 257 -26.45 37.93 -10.24
C GLY A 257 -27.17 38.28 -11.55
N ILE A 258 -28.49 38.19 -11.57
CA ILE A 258 -29.35 38.52 -12.72
C ILE A 258 -29.75 40.00 -12.58
N LYS A 259 -29.42 40.80 -13.61
CA LYS A 259 -29.75 42.23 -13.66
C LYS A 259 -31.18 42.48 -14.11
#